data_AF-A0A819RMW2-F1
#
_entry.id   AF-A0A819RMW2-F1
#
_cell.length_a   1.000
_cell.length_b   1.000
_cell.length_c   1.000
_cell.angle_alpha   90.00
_cell.angle_beta   90.00
_cell.angle_gamma   90.00
#
_symmetry.space_group_name_H-M   'P 1'
#
loop_
_entity.id
_entity.type
_entity.pdbx_description
1 polymer ?
#
loop_
_entity_poly.entity_id
_entity_poly.type
_entity_poly.pdbx_seq_one_letter_code
_entity_poly.pdbx_strand_id
1 'polypeptide(L)'
;MTRKYIKKTIKKYSDHDFQLANESVCNDCSIREAVNTFHVPYTTLNSHVNNEVLYDQVSRPTKFTKEEENYLKPAALVLQSWGIPLTIDEFLNLSKEYASFLNKSHLFPSGTPTYDWFYSFLKRH
;
A
#
# COMPACT_ATOMS: atom_id res chain seq x y z
N MET A 1 -1.32 -19.90 -1.72
CA MET A 1 -0.87 -19.51 -0.36
C MET A 1 -0.06 -18.23 -0.47
N THR A 2 -0.46 -17.17 0.22
CA THR A 2 0.30 -15.91 0.23
C THR A 2 1.64 -16.12 0.94
N ARG A 3 2.72 -15.59 0.37
CA ARG A 3 4.03 -15.67 1.03
C ARG A 3 3.97 -14.93 2.36
N LYS A 4 4.28 -15.61 3.47
CA LYS A 4 4.41 -14.98 4.78
C LYS A 4 5.69 -14.14 4.81
N TYR A 5 5.53 -12.83 4.68
CA TYR A 5 6.66 -11.90 4.70
C TYR A 5 7.28 -11.82 6.11
N ILE A 6 8.61 -11.97 6.19
CA ILE A 6 9.38 -11.78 7.41
C ILE A 6 10.12 -10.45 7.29
N LYS A 7 9.83 -9.51 8.18
CA LYS A 7 10.51 -8.21 8.23
C LYS A 7 11.99 -8.42 8.60
N LYS A 8 12.90 -7.81 7.83
CA LYS A 8 14.35 -7.86 8.09
C LYS A 8 14.76 -7.05 9.32
N THR A 9 14.00 -6.00 9.64
CA THR A 9 14.28 -5.10 10.77
C THR A 9 13.01 -4.89 11.57
N ILE A 10 13.16 -4.89 12.89
CA ILE A 10 12.08 -4.65 13.84
C ILE A 10 12.08 -3.17 14.21
N LYS A 11 10.89 -2.57 14.24
CA LYS A 11 10.70 -1.18 14.68
C LYS A 11 11.09 -1.07 16.15
N LYS A 12 11.95 -0.12 16.50
CA LYS A 12 12.48 0.06 17.88
C LYS A 12 11.64 1.00 18.75
N TYR A 13 10.64 1.66 18.19
CA TYR A 13 9.82 2.69 18.84
C TYR A 13 8.34 2.39 18.58
N SER A 14 7.47 2.79 19.52
CA SER A 14 6.03 2.62 19.38
C SER A 14 5.44 3.55 18.32
N ASP A 15 4.26 3.20 17.79
CA ASP A 15 3.48 4.12 16.95
C ASP A 15 3.01 5.34 17.74
N HIS A 16 2.68 5.14 19.03
CA HIS A 16 2.25 6.20 19.94
C HIS A 16 3.38 7.20 20.23
N ASP A 17 4.57 6.71 20.57
CA ASP A 17 5.74 7.57 20.85
C ASP A 17 6.14 8.39 19.63
N PHE A 18 5.95 7.82 18.44
CA PHE A 18 6.18 8.51 17.18
C PHE A 18 5.20 9.67 16.95
N GLN A 19 3.90 9.46 17.22
CA GLN A 19 2.89 10.51 17.08
C GLN A 19 3.16 11.67 18.04
N LEU A 20 3.42 11.37 19.32
CA LEU A 20 3.75 12.39 20.32
C LEU A 20 5.04 13.15 19.96
N ALA A 21 6.05 12.46 19.45
CA ALA A 21 7.27 13.10 18.99
C ALA A 21 7.02 14.06 17.83
N ASN A 22 6.22 13.66 16.85
CA ASN A 22 5.90 14.51 15.70
C ASN A 22 5.07 15.74 16.12
N GLU A 23 4.07 15.55 16.99
CA GLU A 23 3.27 16.64 17.55
C GLU A 23 4.13 17.62 18.37
N SER A 24 5.09 17.11 19.15
CA SER A 24 6.00 17.98 19.94
C SER A 24 6.85 18.89 19.04
N VAL A 25 7.34 18.38 17.90
CA VAL A 25 8.11 19.19 16.94
C VAL A 25 7.23 20.23 16.26
N CYS A 26 5.97 19.92 15.99
CA CYS A 26 5.00 20.91 15.48
C CYS A 26 4.67 22.01 16.50
N ASN A 27 4.76 21.72 17.80
CA ASN A 27 4.49 22.65 18.91
C ASN A 27 5.76 23.40 19.39
N ASP A 28 6.70 23.71 18.49
CA ASP A 28 7.95 24.44 18.73
C ASP A 28 9.08 23.72 19.52
N CYS A 29 9.01 22.40 19.75
CA CYS A 29 10.16 21.66 20.27
C CYS A 29 11.21 21.40 19.18
N SER A 30 12.50 21.45 19.55
CA SER A 30 13.56 21.06 18.62
C SER A 30 13.51 19.55 18.34
N ILE A 31 13.85 19.12 17.12
CA ILE A 31 13.91 17.69 16.76
C ILE A 31 14.81 16.92 17.72
N ARG A 32 15.92 17.51 18.17
CA ARG A 32 16.85 16.88 19.14
C ARG A 32 16.20 16.64 20.50
N GLU A 33 15.37 17.57 20.95
CA GLU A 33 14.64 17.44 22.21
C GLU A 33 13.57 16.35 22.12
N ALA A 34 12.80 16.30 21.02
CA ALA A 34 11.83 15.24 20.77
C ALA A 34 12.48 13.85 20.70
N VAL A 35 13.67 13.73 20.10
CA VAL A 35 14.44 12.48 20.04
C VAL A 35 14.83 11.99 21.45
N ASN A 36 15.28 12.90 22.31
CA ASN A 36 15.69 12.53 23.68
C ASN A 36 14.49 12.12 24.54
N THR A 37 13.33 12.75 24.35
CA THR A 37 12.12 12.46 25.12
C THR A 37 11.46 11.15 24.68
N PHE A 38 11.28 10.95 23.37
CA PHE A 38 10.48 9.85 22.83
C PHE A 38 11.30 8.70 22.24
N HIS A 39 12.64 8.80 22.25
CA HIS A 39 13.56 7.76 21.79
C HIS A 39 13.35 7.33 20.33
N VAL A 40 12.74 8.20 19.52
CA VAL A 40 12.58 8.00 18.08
C VAL A 40 13.87 8.46 17.38
N PRO A 41 14.41 7.72 16.41
CA PRO A 41 15.63 8.14 15.70
C PRO A 41 15.48 9.51 15.04
N TYR A 42 16.50 10.35 15.17
CA TYR A 42 16.55 11.69 14.59
C TYR A 42 16.23 11.69 13.08
N THR A 43 16.83 10.77 12.33
CA THR A 43 16.63 10.66 10.88
C THR A 43 15.19 10.36 10.53
N THR A 44 14.50 9.52 11.31
CA THR A 44 13.09 9.22 11.13
C THR A 44 12.24 10.48 11.34
N LEU A 45 12.39 11.18 12.46
CA LEU A 45 11.64 12.40 12.73
C LEU A 45 11.93 13.49 11.67
N ASN A 46 13.19 13.71 11.34
CA ASN A 46 13.59 14.70 10.35
C ASN A 46 12.97 14.45 8.96
N SER A 47 12.96 13.21 8.49
CA SER A 47 12.34 12.88 7.20
C SER A 47 10.81 13.05 7.21
N HIS A 48 10.15 12.88 8.36
CA HIS A 48 8.72 13.14 8.49
C HIS A 48 8.40 14.64 8.57
N VAL A 49 9.17 15.40 9.36
CA VAL A 49 9.01 16.86 9.51
C VAL A 49 9.26 17.59 8.19
N ASN A 50 10.27 17.16 7.42
CA ASN A 50 10.59 17.74 6.11
C ASN A 50 9.71 17.19 4.98
N ASN A 51 8.67 16.41 5.27
CA ASN A 51 7.78 15.77 4.30
C ASN A 51 8.50 14.92 3.23
N GLU A 52 9.68 14.37 3.55
CA GLU A 52 10.39 13.44 2.64
C GLU A 52 9.67 12.09 2.55
N VAL A 53 8.84 11.76 3.54
CA VAL A 53 7.97 10.58 3.56
C VAL A 53 6.55 10.99 3.22
N LEU A 54 6.22 11.03 1.92
CA LEU A 54 4.91 11.46 1.41
C LEU A 54 3.80 10.39 1.47
N TYR A 55 4.08 9.21 2.03
CA TYR A 55 3.16 8.06 1.94
C TYR A 55 2.56 7.73 3.31
N ASP A 56 1.25 7.94 3.46
CA ASP A 56 0.46 7.50 4.64
C ASP A 56 0.54 5.99 4.89
N GLN A 57 0.95 5.22 3.88
CA GLN A 57 1.27 3.80 4.00
C GLN A 57 2.65 3.51 3.45
N VAL A 58 3.54 2.98 4.30
CA VAL A 58 4.92 2.54 3.99
C VAL A 58 4.92 1.25 3.13
N SER A 59 3.86 1.00 2.36
CA SER A 59 3.75 -0.12 1.45
C SER A 59 4.14 0.29 0.04
N ARG A 60 4.58 -0.68 -0.76
CA ARG A 60 4.77 -0.46 -2.19
C ARG A 60 3.48 0.09 -2.80
N PRO A 61 3.56 1.08 -3.71
CA PRO A 61 2.39 1.57 -4.42
C PRO A 61 1.70 0.41 -5.13
N THR A 62 0.36 0.46 -5.16
CA THR A 62 -0.45 -0.52 -5.87
C THR A 62 -0.14 -0.46 -7.37
N LYS A 63 -0.34 -1.60 -8.05
CA LYS A 63 -0.10 -1.70 -9.49
C LYS A 63 -1.11 -0.89 -10.30
N PHE A 64 -2.33 -0.75 -9.78
CA PHE A 64 -3.34 0.16 -10.28
C PHE A 64 -3.56 1.29 -9.30
N THR A 65 -3.98 2.45 -9.80
CA THR A 65 -4.46 3.54 -8.95
C THR A 65 -5.80 3.16 -8.30
N LYS A 66 -6.21 3.90 -7.26
CA LYS A 66 -7.50 3.67 -6.61
C LYS A 66 -8.67 3.82 -7.60
N GLU A 67 -8.57 4.78 -8.50
CA GLU A 67 -9.57 5.01 -9.55
C GLU A 67 -9.61 3.84 -10.53
N GLU A 68 -8.46 3.32 -10.96
CA GLU A 68 -8.37 2.14 -11.82
C GLU A 68 -8.95 0.89 -11.17
N GLU A 69 -8.67 0.66 -9.88
CA GLU A 69 -9.28 -0.45 -9.13
C GLU A 69 -10.81 -0.30 -8.99
N ASN A 70 -11.31 0.93 -8.89
CA ASN A 70 -12.75 1.22 -8.85
C ASN A 70 -13.47 0.91 -10.16
N TYR A 71 -12.78 0.75 -11.29
CA TYR A 71 -13.39 0.24 -12.53
C TYR A 71 -13.46 -1.29 -12.56
N LEU A 72 -12.48 -1.97 -11.95
CA LEU A 72 -12.43 -3.44 -11.88
C LEU A 72 -13.52 -4.01 -10.95
N LYS A 73 -13.81 -3.32 -9.83
CA LYS A 73 -14.82 -3.73 -8.86
C LYS A 73 -16.23 -3.91 -9.46
N PRO A 74 -16.84 -2.90 -10.11
CA PRO A 74 -18.17 -3.04 -10.70
C PRO A 74 -18.17 -4.03 -11.87
N ALA A 75 -17.09 -4.11 -12.64
CA ALA A 75 -16.99 -5.11 -13.72
C ALA A 75 -17.13 -6.54 -13.19
N ALA A 76 -16.47 -6.86 -12.07
CA ALA A 76 -16.60 -8.17 -11.43
C ALA A 76 -18.03 -8.44 -10.91
N LEU A 77 -18.69 -7.42 -10.33
CA LEU A 77 -20.06 -7.54 -9.82
C LEU A 77 -21.10 -7.72 -10.94
N VAL A 78 -20.91 -7.05 -12.08
CA VAL A 78 -21.78 -7.20 -13.26
C VAL A 78 -21.66 -8.60 -13.86
N LEU A 79 -20.44 -9.14 -13.96
CA LEU A 79 -20.25 -10.51 -14.44
C LEU A 79 -20.94 -11.53 -13.52
N GLN A 80 -20.87 -11.31 -12.20
CA GLN A 80 -21.58 -12.14 -11.24
C GLN A 80 -23.11 -12.03 -11.38
N SER A 81 -23.65 -10.83 -11.60
CA SER A 81 -25.11 -10.63 -11.74
C SER A 81 -25.68 -11.26 -13.02
N TRP A 82 -24.84 -11.41 -14.05
CA TRP A 82 -25.18 -12.16 -15.28
C TRP A 82 -25.12 -13.68 -15.10
N GLY A 83 -24.85 -14.18 -13.89
CA GLY A 83 -24.79 -15.60 -13.59
C GLY A 83 -23.51 -16.28 -14.10
N ILE A 84 -22.49 -15.50 -14.46
CA ILE A 84 -21.18 -16.03 -14.83
C ILE A 84 -20.40 -16.24 -13.53
N PRO A 85 -20.07 -17.50 -13.15
CA PRO A 85 -19.30 -17.76 -11.96
C PRO A 85 -17.86 -17.27 -12.17
N LEU A 86 -17.56 -16.08 -11.64
CA LEU A 86 -16.24 -15.47 -11.79
C LEU A 86 -15.22 -16.23 -10.94
N THR A 87 -14.43 -17.07 -11.59
CA THR A 87 -13.27 -17.71 -10.99
C THR A 87 -12.15 -16.70 -10.78
N ILE A 88 -11.21 -17.02 -9.88
CA ILE A 88 -10.04 -16.16 -9.65
C ILE A 88 -9.23 -15.98 -10.94
N ASP A 89 -9.08 -17.04 -11.72
CA ASP A 89 -8.30 -17.01 -12.97
C ASP A 89 -8.95 -16.11 -14.03
N GLU A 90 -10.28 -16.12 -14.13
CA GLU A 90 -11.02 -15.21 -15.02
C GLU A 90 -10.86 -13.75 -14.58
N PHE A 91 -10.92 -13.47 -13.27
CA PHE A 91 -10.67 -12.12 -12.77
C PHE A 91 -9.23 -11.66 -13.05
N LEU A 92 -8.25 -12.56 -12.92
CA LEU A 92 -6.85 -12.28 -13.26
C LEU A 92 -6.67 -12.02 -14.77
N ASN A 93 -7.37 -12.75 -15.62
CA ASN A 93 -7.38 -12.53 -17.08
C ASN A 93 -8.03 -11.20 -17.44
N LEU A 94 -9.18 -10.87 -16.85
CA LEU A 94 -9.83 -9.56 -17.01
C LEU A 94 -8.88 -8.43 -16.59
N SER A 95 -8.24 -8.58 -15.44
CA SER A 95 -7.27 -7.61 -14.93
C SER A 95 -6.04 -7.47 -15.83
N LYS A 96 -5.61 -8.56 -16.50
CA LYS A 96 -4.53 -8.56 -17.50
C LYS A 96 -4.92 -7.79 -18.76
N GLU A 97 -6.13 -8.00 -19.26
CA GLU A 97 -6.67 -7.29 -20.41
C GLU A 97 -6.80 -5.80 -20.11
N TYR A 98 -7.33 -5.47 -18.93
CA TYR A 98 -7.41 -4.10 -18.44
C TYR A 98 -6.03 -3.44 -18.29
N ALA A 99 -5.03 -4.17 -17.77
CA ALA A 99 -3.65 -3.68 -17.72
C ALA A 99 -3.08 -3.39 -19.11
N SER A 100 -3.39 -4.24 -20.10
CA SER A 100 -2.94 -4.08 -21.47
C SER A 100 -3.60 -2.87 -22.13
N PHE A 101 -4.90 -2.67 -21.90
CA PHE A 101 -5.64 -1.49 -22.35
C PHE A 101 -5.05 -0.18 -21.81
N LEU A 102 -4.60 -0.17 -20.55
CA LEU A 102 -3.96 0.98 -19.92
C LEU A 102 -2.45 1.13 -20.24
N ASN A 103 -1.87 0.29 -21.09
CA ASN A 103 -0.42 0.21 -21.35
C ASN A 103 0.43 -0.03 -20.07
N LYS A 104 -0.16 -0.73 -19.09
CA LYS A 104 0.42 -1.01 -17.76
C LYS A 104 0.85 -2.46 -17.57
N SER A 105 0.88 -3.27 -18.62
CA SER A 105 1.30 -4.69 -18.53
C SER A 105 2.72 -4.85 -17.96
N HIS A 106 3.60 -3.88 -18.20
CA HIS A 106 4.96 -3.84 -17.65
C HIS A 106 5.01 -3.77 -16.12
N LEU A 107 3.92 -3.36 -15.46
CA LEU A 107 3.84 -3.36 -13.99
C LEU A 107 3.80 -4.78 -13.43
N PHE A 108 3.40 -5.77 -14.25
CA PHE A 108 3.42 -7.18 -13.90
C PHE A 108 4.60 -7.86 -14.59
N PRO A 109 5.64 -8.34 -13.88
CA PRO A 109 6.82 -8.93 -14.52
C PRO A 109 6.53 -10.13 -15.40
N SER A 110 5.50 -10.92 -15.06
CA SER A 110 4.98 -12.04 -15.86
C SER A 110 3.94 -11.62 -16.90
N GLY A 111 3.72 -10.31 -17.08
CA GLY A 111 2.63 -9.75 -17.91
C GLY A 111 1.24 -10.04 -17.37
N THR A 112 1.10 -10.64 -16.18
CA THR A 112 -0.15 -11.12 -15.60
C THR A 112 -0.23 -10.77 -14.11
N PRO A 113 -1.38 -10.28 -13.63
CA PRO A 113 -1.60 -10.14 -12.19
C PRO A 113 -1.52 -11.50 -11.49
N THR A 114 -0.95 -11.52 -10.29
CA THR A 114 -0.73 -12.75 -9.52
C THR A 114 -1.84 -12.97 -8.48
N TYR A 115 -1.98 -14.20 -7.97
CA TYR A 115 -2.89 -14.48 -6.85
C TYR A 115 -2.61 -13.59 -5.63
N ASP A 116 -1.35 -13.30 -5.30
CA ASP A 116 -0.98 -12.39 -4.21
C ASP A 116 -1.55 -10.98 -4.43
N TRP A 117 -1.53 -10.49 -5.67
CA TRP A 117 -2.15 -9.21 -6.02
C TRP A 117 -3.67 -9.27 -5.87
N PHE A 118 -4.33 -10.34 -6.32
CA PHE A 118 -5.78 -10.53 -6.16
C PHE A 118 -6.22 -10.52 -4.69
N TYR A 119 -5.57 -11.29 -3.82
CA TYR A 119 -5.90 -11.27 -2.39
C TYR A 119 -5.63 -9.91 -1.75
N SER A 120 -4.59 -9.20 -2.21
CA SER A 120 -4.33 -7.84 -1.76
C SER A 120 -5.41 -6.87 -2.24
N PHE A 121 -5.92 -7.03 -3.46
CA PHE A 121 -7.03 -6.27 -4.02
C PHE A 121 -8.30 -6.51 -3.20
N LEU A 122 -8.66 -7.76 -2.89
CA LEU A 122 -9.79 -8.10 -2.03
C LEU A 122 -9.67 -7.49 -0.63
N LYS A 123 -8.47 -7.46 -0.04
CA LYS A 123 -8.28 -6.85 1.28
C LYS A 123 -8.55 -5.33 1.29
N ARG A 124 -8.48 -4.67 0.14
CA ARG A 124 -8.70 -3.23 -0.01
C ARG A 124 -10.16 -2.86 -0.32
N HIS A 125 -10.99 -3.82 -0.76
CA HIS A 125 -12.32 -3.58 -1.35
C HIS A 125 -13.44 -4.36 -0.67
#